data_AF-A0A497JK95-F1
#
_entry.id   AF-A0A497JK95-F1
#
_cell.length_a   1.000
_cell.length_b   1.000
_cell.length_c   1.000
_cell.angle_alpha   90.00
_cell.angle_beta   90.00
_cell.angle_gamma   90.00
#
_symmetry.space_group_name_H-M   'P 1'
#
loop_
_entity.id
_entity.type
_entity.pdbx_description
1 polymer ?
#
loop_
_entity_poly.entity_id
_entity_poly.type
_entity_poly.pdbx_seq_one_letter_code
_entity_poly.pdbx_strand_id
1 'polypeptide(L)' 'MCVKIDEKKSTAEIRISKNFYPKEVVDKALKSFKGVEISKREEETYFHISMKAENADVERLALEFCNLLLAILKGSAL' A
#
# COMPACT_ATOMS: atom_id res chain seq x y z
N MET A 1 9.08 -5.69 -0.73
CA MET A 1 7.84 -5.07 -1.23
C MET A 1 7.95 -4.97 -2.73
N CYS A 2 6.88 -5.20 -3.47
CA CYS A 2 6.83 -5.07 -4.93
C CYS A 2 5.59 -4.26 -5.29
N VAL A 3 5.73 -3.34 -6.26
CA VAL A 3 4.65 -2.50 -6.76
C VAL A 3 4.51 -2.74 -8.26
N LYS A 4 3.29 -2.96 -8.72
CA LYS A 4 2.95 -3.05 -10.13
C LYS A 4 1.89 -2.01 -10.45
N ILE A 5 2.18 -1.16 -11.43
CA ILE A 5 1.28 -0.09 -11.87
C ILE A 5 0.64 -0.49 -13.21
N ASP A 6 -0.66 -0.25 -13.34
CA ASP A 6 -1.39 -0.23 -14.61
C ASP A 6 -2.04 1.16 -14.74
N GLU A 7 -1.33 2.06 -15.41
CA GLU A 7 -1.77 3.45 -15.63
C GLU A 7 -3.05 3.53 -16.47
N LYS A 8 -3.26 2.59 -17.40
CA LYS A 8 -4.46 2.59 -18.26
C LYS A 8 -5.74 2.32 -17.48
N LYS A 9 -5.62 1.53 -16.41
CA LYS A 9 -6.73 1.22 -15.50
C LYS A 9 -6.72 2.10 -14.25
N SER A 10 -5.72 2.97 -14.12
CA SER A 10 -5.44 3.73 -12.91
C SER A 10 -5.45 2.86 -11.65
N THR A 11 -4.79 1.69 -11.74
CA THR A 11 -4.69 0.71 -10.66
C THR A 11 -3.24 0.44 -10.27
N ALA A 12 -3.00 0.22 -8.99
CA ALA A 12 -1.72 -0.25 -8.45
C ALA A 12 -1.93 -1.49 -7.59
N GLU A 13 -1.07 -2.49 -7.79
CA GLU A 13 -1.00 -3.70 -6.98
C GLU A 13 0.30 -3.70 -6.19
N ILE A 14 0.21 -3.82 -4.87
CA ILE A 14 1.34 -3.80 -3.95
C ILE A 14 1.38 -5.12 -3.19
N ARG A 15 2.51 -5.83 -3.27
CA ARG A 15 2.76 -7.07 -2.53
C ARG A 15 3.80 -6.82 -1.45
N ILE A 16 3.40 -7.07 -0.21
CA ILE A 16 4.20 -6.82 0.99
C ILE A 16 4.45 -8.14 1.69
N SER A 17 5.72 -8.50 1.91
CA SER A 17 6.07 -9.75 2.60
C SER A 17 5.78 -9.63 4.10
N LYS A 18 5.06 -10.61 4.65
CA LYS A 18 4.74 -10.68 6.09
C LYS A 18 5.99 -10.91 6.96
N ASN A 19 7.07 -11.42 6.38
CA ASN A 19 8.33 -11.65 7.09
C ASN A 19 9.08 -10.35 7.44
N PHE A 20 8.84 -9.28 6.69
CA PHE A 20 9.52 -7.99 6.86
C PHE A 20 8.61 -6.89 7.39
N TYR A 21 7.30 -7.01 7.16
CA TYR A 21 6.33 -6.01 7.56
C TYR A 21 5.27 -6.65 8.47
N PRO A 22 5.31 -6.35 9.77
CA PRO A 22 4.29 -6.80 10.71
C PRO A 22 2.89 -6.36 10.27
N LYS A 23 1.89 -7.19 10.54
CA LYS A 23 0.49 -6.92 10.19
C LYS A 23 0.02 -5.55 10.71
N GLU A 24 0.39 -5.21 11.94
CA GLU A 24 0.06 -3.93 12.57
C GLU A 24 0.57 -2.70 11.80
N VAL A 25 1.75 -2.80 11.18
CA VAL A 25 2.34 -1.71 10.37
C VAL A 25 1.51 -1.50 9.11
N VAL A 26 1.17 -2.60 8.43
CA VAL A 26 0.35 -2.57 7.21
C VAL A 26 -1.05 -2.06 7.51
N ASP A 27 -1.68 -2.56 8.58
CA ASP A 27 -3.02 -2.14 8.99
C ASP A 27 -3.06 -0.66 9.41
N LYS A 28 -2.01 -0.17 10.09
CA LYS A 28 -1.88 1.26 10.43
C LYS A 28 -1.69 2.14 9.20
N ALA A 29 -0.90 1.69 8.23
CA ALA A 29 -0.72 2.40 6.95
C ALA A 29 -2.05 2.49 6.19
N LEU A 30 -2.77 1.37 6.05
CA LEU A 30 -4.08 1.31 5.41
C LEU A 30 -5.11 2.22 6.08
N LYS A 31 -5.15 2.25 7.41
CA LYS A 31 -6.07 3.13 8.16
C LYS A 31 -5.76 4.62 7.98
N SER A 32 -4.49 4.95 7.79
CA SER A 32 -4.02 6.33 7.65
C SER A 32 -4.16 6.84 6.21
N PHE A 33 -4.17 5.93 5.23
CA PHE A 33 -4.34 6.25 3.82
C PHE A 33 -5.84 6.37 3.48
N LYS A 34 -6.34 7.59 3.27
CA LYS A 34 -7.75 7.90 3.02
C LYS A 34 -7.95 8.51 1.63
N GLY A 35 -9.19 8.47 1.13
CA GLY A 35 -9.57 9.14 -0.12
C GLY A 35 -9.22 8.36 -1.40
N VAL A 36 -8.87 7.08 -1.27
CA VAL A 36 -8.56 6.18 -2.37
C VAL A 36 -9.32 4.86 -2.17
N GLU A 37 -9.81 4.27 -3.24
CA GLU A 37 -10.38 2.93 -3.20
C GLU A 37 -9.22 1.93 -3.01
N ILE A 38 -9.15 1.32 -1.83
CA ILE A 38 -8.09 0.41 -1.45
C ILE A 38 -8.67 -0.88 -0.87
N SER A 39 -8.12 -2.02 -1.28
CA SER A 39 -8.49 -3.32 -0.74
C SER A 39 -7.24 -4.09 -0.32
N LYS A 40 -7.37 -4.88 0.76
CA LYS A 40 -6.32 -5.78 1.24
C LYS A 40 -6.82 -7.23 1.17
N ARG A 41 -6.02 -8.10 0.57
CA ARG A 41 -6.15 -9.56 0.69
C ARG A 41 -4.92 -10.11 1.40
N GLU A 42 -5.14 -10.98 2.38
CA GLU A 42 -4.05 -11.67 3.07
C GLU A 42 -3.81 -13.02 2.41
N GLU A 43 -2.60 -13.23 1.90
CA GLU A 43 -2.10 -14.52 1.42
C GLU A 43 -1.19 -15.12 2.51
N GLU A 44 -0.69 -16.35 2.33
CA GLU A 44 0.13 -17.02 3.36
C GLU A 44 1.39 -16.21 3.70
N THR A 45 2.13 -15.77 2.68
CA THR A 45 3.44 -15.10 2.81
C THR A 45 3.39 -13.60 2.53
N TYR A 46 2.27 -13.09 2.00
CA TYR A 46 2.14 -11.71 1.55
C TYR A 46 0.83 -11.05 2.00
N PHE A 47 0.87 -9.74 2.20
CA PHE A 47 -0.28 -8.87 2.05
C PHE A 47 -0.33 -8.38 0.60
N HIS A 48 -1.49 -8.54 -0.02
CA HIS A 48 -1.76 -8.04 -1.37
C HIS A 48 -2.69 -6.84 -1.23
N ILE A 49 -2.26 -5.68 -1.71
CA ILE A 49 -3.00 -4.43 -1.61
C ILE A 49 -3.28 -3.94 -3.03
N SER A 50 -4.55 -3.74 -3.34
CA SER A 50 -4.99 -3.18 -4.61
C SER A 50 -5.52 -1.77 -4.38
N MET A 51 -5.07 -0.83 -5.19
CA MET A 51 -5.45 0.58 -5.14
C MET A 51 -6.01 0.99 -6.49
N LYS A 52 -7.10 1.75 -6.49
CA LYS A 52 -7.68 2.35 -7.70
C LYS A 52 -7.86 3.85 -7.50
N ALA A 53 -7.47 4.62 -8.50
CA ALA A 53 -7.51 6.08 -8.48
C ALA A 53 -8.26 6.60 -9.70
N GLU A 54 -9.48 7.12 -9.53
CA GLU A 54 -10.27 7.59 -10.69
C GLU A 54 -9.82 8.96 -11.21
N ASN A 55 -9.38 9.84 -10.31
CA ASN A 55 -9.02 11.24 -10.61
C ASN A 55 -7.64 11.62 -10.06
N ALA A 56 -6.79 10.63 -9.76
CA ALA A 56 -5.47 10.85 -9.20
C ALA A 56 -4.44 9.95 -9.89
N ASP A 57 -3.19 10.38 -9.82
CA ASP A 57 -2.05 9.61 -10.29
C ASP A 57 -1.84 8.39 -9.38
N VAL A 58 -2.14 7.20 -9.90
CA VAL A 58 -2.07 5.95 -9.14
C VAL A 58 -0.63 5.56 -8.80
N GLU A 59 0.35 5.95 -9.62
CA GLU A 59 1.76 5.71 -9.33
C GLU A 59 2.17 6.55 -8.12
N ARG A 60 1.83 7.84 -8.13
CA ARG A 60 2.08 8.72 -7.00
C ARG A 60 1.45 8.19 -5.72
N LEU A 61 0.19 7.75 -5.76
CA LEU A 61 -0.50 7.21 -4.59
C LEU A 61 0.16 5.92 -4.07
N ALA A 62 0.58 5.03 -4.97
CA ALA A 62 1.30 3.82 -4.58
C ALA A 62 2.64 4.14 -3.89
N LEU A 63 3.38 5.13 -4.42
CA LEU A 63 4.63 5.61 -3.82
C LEU A 63 4.40 6.25 -2.44
N GLU A 64 3.39 7.10 -2.30
CA GLU A 64 3.01 7.70 -1.02
C GLU A 64 2.64 6.63 0.02
N PHE A 65 1.87 5.61 -0.38
CA PHE A 65 1.54 4.49 0.48
C PHE A 65 2.79 3.70 0.91
N CYS A 66 3.69 3.38 -0.02
CA CYS A 66 4.96 2.72 0.29
C CYS A 66 5.82 3.52 1.28
N ASN A 67 5.92 4.84 1.08
CA ASN A 67 6.67 5.73 1.96
C ASN A 67 6.06 5.80 3.37
N LEU A 68 4.74 5.89 3.48
CA LEU A 68 4.04 5.86 4.75
C LEU A 68 4.30 4.55 5.50
N LEU A 69 4.28 3.42 4.80
CA LEU A 69 4.51 2.11 5.39
C LEU A 69 5.92 1.97 5.95
N LEU A 70 6.93 2.49 5.22
CA LEU A 70 8.31 2.59 5.68
C LEU A 70 8.46 3.54 6.87
N ALA A 71 7.76 4.67 6.88
CA ALA A 71 7.80 5.63 7.98
C ALA A 71 7.23 5.03 9.27
N ILE A 72 6.09 4.33 9.18
CA ILE A 72 5.50 3.62 10.32
C ILE A 72 6.45 2.52 10.82
N LEU A 73 7.04 1.73 9.91
CA LEU A 73 7.98 0.66 10.26
C LEU A 73 9.20 1.18 11.02
N LYS A 74 9.73 2.36 10.64
CA LYS A 74 10.87 3.01 11.29
C LYS A 74 10.50 3.71 12.62
N GLY A 75 9.25 3.64 13.04
CA GLY A 75 8.75 4.40 14.20
C GLY A 75 8.70 5.91 13.96
N SER A 76 8.82 6.36 12.72
CA SER A 76 8.90 7.76 12.31
C SER A 76 7.55 8.28 11.79
N ALA A 77 6.43 7.77 12.30
CA ALA A 77 5.12 8.31 11.93
C ALA A 77 5.03 9.75 12.48
N LEU A 78 5.23 10.71 11.57
CA LEU A 78 5.08 12.16 11.75
C LEU A 78 3.76 12.52 12.45
#